data_AF-A0A7C3BWY0-F1
#
_entry.id   AF-A0A7C3BWY0-F1
#
_cell.length_a   1.000
_cell.length_b   1.000
_cell.length_c   1.000
_cell.angle_alpha   90.00
_cell.angle_beta   90.00
_cell.angle_gamma   90.00
#
_symmetry.space_group_name_H-M   'P 1'
#
loop_
_entity.id
_entity.type
_entity.pdbx_description
1 polymer ?
#
loop_
_entity_poly.entity_id
_entity_poly.type
_entity_poly.pdbx_seq_one_letter_code
_entity_poly.pdbx_strand_id
1 'polypeptide(L)'
;MTDKPKESGMEELRRLSRQTANAGQKMREEEKQKAEYEKNMQGVVAGLRGISFSVALNQLKSTAAPGIYEKVAAMQNQPDSKELRRLISDIARNLERETSKASRKNPEFESIGNSSKTLAILISLLFSLQ
;
A
#
# COMPACT_ATOMS: atom_id res chain seq x y z
N MET A 1 -22.10 -55.85 48.67
CA MET A 1 -21.37 -54.58 48.85
C MET A 1 -19.93 -54.83 48.41
N THR A 2 -19.55 -54.39 47.22
CA THR A 2 -18.15 -54.37 46.78
C THR A 2 -17.91 -53.02 46.14
N ASP A 3 -17.02 -52.30 46.80
CA ASP A 3 -16.62 -50.93 46.57
C ASP A 3 -15.53 -50.88 45.49
N LYS A 4 -15.49 -49.76 44.74
CA LYS A 4 -14.45 -49.25 43.80
C LYS A 4 -14.50 -49.67 42.31
N PRO A 5 -14.11 -48.75 41.38
CA PRO A 5 -13.12 -47.69 41.60
C PRO A 5 -13.55 -46.23 41.33
N LYS A 6 -13.31 -45.41 42.36
CA LYS A 6 -13.19 -43.94 42.33
C LYS A 6 -11.97 -43.44 41.52
N GLU A 7 -11.20 -44.31 40.86
CA GLU A 7 -9.99 -43.95 40.11
C GLU A 7 -10.30 -43.44 38.69
N SER A 8 -11.45 -43.80 38.12
CA SER A 8 -11.79 -43.47 36.73
C SER A 8 -11.95 -41.95 36.48
N GLY A 9 -12.55 -41.22 37.42
CA GLY A 9 -12.84 -39.78 37.24
C GLY A 9 -11.61 -38.86 37.35
N MET A 10 -10.68 -39.15 38.26
CA MET A 10 -9.46 -38.31 38.40
C MET A 10 -8.49 -38.52 37.25
N GLU A 11 -8.39 -39.75 36.74
CA GLU A 11 -7.49 -40.07 35.63
C GLU A 11 -7.98 -39.46 34.32
N GLU A 12 -9.29 -39.43 34.11
CA GLU A 12 -9.94 -38.78 32.98
C GLU A 12 -9.81 -37.25 33.03
N LEU A 13 -9.89 -36.64 34.21
CA LEU A 13 -9.60 -35.21 34.42
C LEU A 13 -8.12 -34.88 34.12
N ARG A 14 -7.19 -35.73 34.54
CA ARG A 14 -5.76 -35.57 34.20
C ARG A 14 -5.53 -35.71 32.70
N ARG A 15 -6.24 -36.61 32.02
CA ARG A 15 -6.17 -36.79 30.56
C ARG A 15 -6.71 -35.56 29.82
N LEU A 16 -7.87 -35.05 30.24
CA LEU A 16 -8.48 -33.84 29.68
C LEU A 16 -7.62 -32.58 29.92
N SER A 17 -7.02 -32.46 31.11
CA SER A 17 -6.08 -31.37 31.44
C SER A 17 -4.85 -31.39 30.53
N ARG A 18 -4.28 -32.57 30.25
CA ARG A 18 -3.17 -32.70 29.28
C ARG A 18 -3.61 -32.39 27.86
N GLN A 19 -4.80 -32.83 27.44
CA GLN A 19 -5.32 -32.51 26.10
C GLN A 19 -5.57 -31.01 25.92
N THR A 20 -6.13 -30.33 26.92
CA THR A 20 -6.36 -28.88 26.87
C THR A 20 -5.05 -28.10 26.93
N ALA A 21 -4.08 -28.53 27.74
CA ALA A 21 -2.74 -27.93 27.76
C ALA A 21 -2.04 -28.07 26.40
N ASN A 22 -2.08 -29.26 25.79
CA ASN A 22 -1.49 -29.52 24.48
C ASN A 22 -2.19 -28.74 23.36
N ALA A 23 -3.53 -28.62 23.42
CA ALA A 23 -4.30 -27.82 22.47
C ALA A 23 -3.97 -26.32 22.59
N GLY A 24 -3.86 -25.81 23.82
CA GLY A 24 -3.48 -24.43 24.07
C GLY A 24 -2.05 -24.10 23.62
N GLN A 25 -1.13 -25.06 23.74
CA GLN A 25 0.24 -24.89 23.23
C GLN A 25 0.28 -24.89 21.70
N LYS A 26 -0.44 -25.82 21.04
CA LYS A 26 -0.57 -25.83 19.57
C LYS A 26 -1.15 -24.54 19.02
N MET A 27 -2.23 -24.03 19.62
CA MET A 27 -2.82 -22.75 19.20
C MET A 27 -1.82 -21.60 19.28
N ARG A 28 -1.02 -21.51 20.36
CA ARG A 28 0.02 -20.47 20.48
C ARG A 28 1.13 -20.62 19.46
N GLU A 29 1.52 -21.84 19.10
CA GLU A 29 2.52 -22.09 18.07
C GLU A 29 1.99 -21.71 16.68
N GLU A 30 0.73 -22.04 16.37
CA GLU A 30 0.07 -21.64 15.12
C GLU A 30 -0.10 -20.11 15.01
N GLU A 31 -0.46 -19.43 16.10
CA GLU A 31 -0.55 -17.96 16.15
C GLU A 31 0.82 -17.29 15.93
N LYS A 32 1.88 -17.83 16.54
CA LYS A 32 3.24 -17.35 16.31
C LYS A 32 3.68 -17.52 14.86
N GLN A 33 3.42 -18.68 14.27
CA GLN A 33 3.74 -18.95 12.86
C GLN A 33 2.98 -18.01 11.92
N LYS A 34 1.70 -17.75 12.19
CA LYS A 34 0.91 -16.76 11.43
C LYS A 34 1.50 -15.36 11.55
N ALA A 35 1.83 -14.91 12.76
CA ALA A 35 2.41 -13.60 12.97
C ALA A 35 3.77 -13.43 12.28
N GLU A 36 4.63 -14.45 12.31
CA GLU A 36 5.90 -14.45 11.58
C GLU A 36 5.70 -14.42 10.06
N TYR A 37 4.74 -15.20 9.55
CA TYR A 37 4.40 -15.21 8.14
C TYR A 37 3.86 -13.86 7.65
N GLU A 38 2.94 -13.24 8.40
CA GLU A 38 2.40 -11.91 8.12
C GLU A 38 3.51 -10.84 8.12
N LYS A 39 4.41 -10.88 9.11
CA LYS A 39 5.56 -9.98 9.19
C LYS A 39 6.49 -10.15 7.98
N ASN A 40 6.78 -11.38 7.59
CA ASN A 40 7.62 -11.68 6.43
C ASN A 40 6.96 -11.19 5.13
N MET A 41 5.65 -11.41 4.97
CA MET A 41 4.90 -10.91 3.82
C MET A 41 4.89 -9.37 3.74
N GLN A 42 4.69 -8.69 4.87
CA GLN A 42 4.78 -7.23 4.93
C GLN A 42 6.17 -6.73 4.50
N GLY A 43 7.24 -7.42 4.92
CA GLY A 43 8.61 -7.12 4.51
C GLY A 43 8.83 -7.26 2.99
N VAL A 44 8.32 -8.34 2.40
CA VAL A 44 8.39 -8.56 0.94
C VAL A 44 7.62 -7.48 0.18
N VAL A 45 6.40 -7.17 0.60
CA VAL A 45 5.57 -6.12 -0.04
C VAL A 45 6.24 -4.75 0.06
N ALA A 46 6.82 -4.41 1.22
CA ALA A 46 7.57 -3.17 1.39
C ALA A 46 8.81 -3.13 0.47
N GLY A 47 9.53 -4.25 0.34
CA GLY A 47 10.67 -4.38 -0.58
C GLY A 47 10.27 -4.15 -2.04
N LEU A 48 9.20 -4.80 -2.50
CA LEU A 48 8.67 -4.63 -3.87
C LEU A 48 8.21 -3.18 -4.12
N ARG A 49 7.55 -2.55 -3.14
CA ARG A 49 7.17 -1.13 -3.23
C ARG A 49 8.39 -0.23 -3.36
N GLY A 50 9.46 -0.49 -2.59
CA GLY A 50 10.71 0.24 -2.67
C GLY A 50 11.40 0.12 -4.04
N ILE A 51 11.40 -1.09 -4.62
CA ILE A 51 11.94 -1.33 -5.97
C ILE A 51 11.13 -0.56 -7.02
N SER A 52 9.80 -0.68 -6.98
CA SER A 52 8.90 0.03 -7.90
C SER A 52 9.11 1.55 -7.83
N PHE A 53 9.23 2.10 -6.61
CA PHE A 53 9.51 3.51 -6.40
C PHE A 53 10.86 3.94 -6.99
N SER A 54 11.92 3.15 -6.77
CA SER A 54 13.26 3.44 -7.31
C SER A 54 13.27 3.43 -8.84
N VAL A 55 12.60 2.47 -9.47
CA VAL A 55 12.46 2.39 -10.92
C VAL A 55 11.73 3.62 -11.46
N ALA A 56 10.59 3.96 -10.86
CA ALA A 56 9.81 5.14 -11.26
C ALA A 56 10.63 6.44 -11.09
N LEU A 57 11.38 6.58 -10.00
CA LEU A 57 12.23 7.74 -9.74
C LEU A 57 13.35 7.87 -10.77
N ASN A 58 13.97 6.75 -11.17
CA ASN A 58 14.97 6.73 -12.23
C ASN A 58 14.39 7.14 -13.60
N GLN A 59 13.18 6.71 -13.94
CA GLN A 59 12.49 7.15 -15.15
C GLN A 59 12.13 8.64 -15.11
N LEU A 60 11.79 9.15 -13.92
CA LEU A 60 11.48 10.56 -13.72
C LEU A 60 12.70 11.45 -13.97
N LYS A 61 13.90 10.97 -13.65
CA LYS A 61 15.17 11.71 -13.80
C LYS A 61 15.44 12.19 -15.23
N SER A 62 14.99 11.45 -16.24
CA SER A 62 15.22 11.79 -17.66
C SER A 62 14.13 12.68 -18.27
N THR A 63 12.99 12.86 -17.59
CA THR A 63 11.79 13.49 -18.17
C THR A 63 11.29 14.69 -17.38
N ALA A 64 11.54 14.74 -16.07
CA ALA A 64 11.02 15.79 -15.20
C ALA A 64 12.06 16.90 -14.96
N ALA A 65 11.55 18.10 -14.65
CA ALA A 65 12.39 19.19 -14.17
C ALA A 65 13.10 18.79 -12.85
N PRO A 66 14.34 19.25 -12.59
CA PRO A 66 15.11 18.86 -11.41
C PRO A 66 14.36 19.02 -10.08
N GLY A 67 13.60 20.12 -9.92
CA GLY A 67 12.81 20.35 -8.71
C GLY A 67 11.60 19.43 -8.53
N ILE A 68 11.10 18.78 -9.59
CA ILE A 68 10.06 17.75 -9.49
C ILE A 68 10.71 16.43 -9.02
N TYR A 69 11.88 16.09 -9.56
CA TYR A 69 12.62 14.91 -9.17
C TYR A 69 12.96 14.92 -7.67
N GLU A 70 13.52 16.01 -7.16
CA GLU A 70 13.88 16.14 -5.74
C GLU A 70 12.65 16.00 -4.82
N LYS A 71 11.53 16.62 -5.20
CA LYS A 71 10.27 16.51 -4.45
C LYS A 71 9.76 15.08 -4.40
N VAL A 72 9.76 14.37 -5.54
CA VAL A 72 9.33 12.97 -5.57
C VAL A 72 10.30 12.10 -4.77
N ALA A 73 11.62 12.29 -4.89
CA ALA A 73 12.61 11.54 -4.13
C ALA A 73 12.39 11.65 -2.61
N ALA A 74 12.04 12.85 -2.12
CA ALA A 74 11.74 13.08 -0.70
C ALA A 74 10.50 12.33 -0.20
N MET A 75 9.61 11.88 -1.09
CA MET A 75 8.38 11.16 -0.74
C MET A 75 8.58 9.65 -0.55
N GLN A 76 9.78 9.10 -0.79
CA GLN A 76 10.05 7.65 -0.77
C GLN A 76 9.61 6.97 0.54
N ASN A 77 9.82 7.65 1.65
CA ASN A 77 9.57 7.12 3.00
C ASN A 77 8.27 7.66 3.60
N GLN A 78 7.47 8.42 2.84
CA GLN A 78 6.20 8.94 3.34
C GLN A 78 5.09 7.87 3.18
N PRO A 79 4.32 7.60 4.24
CA PRO A 79 3.23 6.63 4.18
C PRO A 79 2.03 7.15 3.38
N ASP A 80 1.83 8.47 3.34
CA ASP A 80 0.71 9.13 2.67
C ASP A 80 1.08 9.61 1.26
N SER A 81 0.15 9.42 0.31
CA SER A 81 0.27 9.89 -1.06
C SER A 81 -0.19 11.33 -1.26
N LYS A 82 -0.67 12.02 -0.22
CA LYS A 82 -1.23 13.38 -0.30
C LYS A 82 -0.32 14.39 -0.97
N GLU A 83 0.98 14.39 -0.65
CA GLU A 83 1.93 15.30 -1.29
C GLU A 83 2.11 14.99 -2.79
N LEU A 84 2.15 13.71 -3.15
CA LEU A 84 2.21 13.27 -4.55
C LEU A 84 0.93 13.65 -5.30
N ARG A 85 -0.26 13.46 -4.70
CA ARG A 85 -1.56 13.86 -5.27
C ARG A 85 -1.60 15.37 -5.53
N ARG A 86 -1.07 16.17 -4.60
CA ARG A 86 -0.96 17.62 -4.75
C ARG A 86 0.01 18.00 -5.88
N LEU A 87 1.19 17.38 -5.91
CA LEU A 87 2.19 17.62 -6.95
C LEU A 87 1.63 17.35 -8.35
N ILE A 88 0.96 16.21 -8.53
CA ILE A 88 0.35 15.84 -9.81
C ILE A 88 -0.76 16.85 -10.18
N SER A 89 -1.58 17.26 -9.22
CA SER A 89 -2.63 18.27 -9.44
C SER A 89 -2.05 19.62 -9.86
N ASP A 90 -0.94 20.04 -9.25
CA ASP A 90 -0.25 21.29 -9.60
C ASP A 90 0.35 21.22 -11.02
N ILE A 91 0.94 20.09 -11.40
CA ILE A 91 1.45 19.84 -12.76
C ILE A 91 0.29 19.91 -13.77
N ALA A 92 -0.82 19.22 -13.51
CA ALA A 92 -1.98 19.19 -14.39
C ALA A 92 -2.59 20.59 -14.60
N ARG A 93 -2.72 21.39 -13.53
CA ARG A 93 -3.18 22.78 -13.62
C ARG A 93 -2.22 23.68 -14.38
N ASN A 94 -0.91 23.46 -14.24
CA ASN A 94 0.09 24.19 -15.03
C ASN A 94 -0.02 23.83 -16.51
N LEU A 95 -0.16 22.54 -16.84
CA LEU A 95 -0.35 22.08 -18.21
C LEU A 95 -1.63 22.66 -18.83
N GLU A 96 -2.74 22.67 -18.09
CA GLU A 96 -4.00 23.29 -18.54
C GLU A 96 -3.82 24.79 -18.82
N ARG A 97 -3.11 25.51 -17.93
CA ARG A 97 -2.87 26.95 -18.11
C ARG A 97 -1.99 27.23 -19.34
N GLU A 98 -0.91 26.49 -19.51
CA GLU A 98 0.01 26.69 -20.63
C GLU A 98 -0.64 26.29 -21.97
N THR A 99 -1.36 25.17 -22.02
CA THR A 99 -2.10 24.76 -23.22
C THR A 99 -3.24 25.71 -23.56
N SER A 100 -3.96 26.25 -22.56
CA SER A 100 -5.00 27.27 -22.78
C SER A 100 -4.43 28.60 -23.28
N LYS A 101 -3.22 28.99 -22.85
CA LYS A 101 -2.54 30.16 -23.42
C LYS A 101 -2.09 29.92 -24.85
N ALA A 102 -1.60 28.71 -25.15
CA ALA A 102 -1.16 28.33 -26.49
C ALA A 102 -2.34 28.26 -27.47
N SER A 103 -3.47 27.66 -27.09
CA SER A 103 -4.65 27.54 -27.95
C SER A 103 -5.27 28.88 -28.32
N ARG A 104 -5.21 29.88 -27.41
CA ARG A 104 -5.62 31.26 -27.72
C ARG A 104 -4.78 31.91 -28.81
N LYS A 105 -3.52 31.50 -28.97
CA LYS A 105 -2.59 32.02 -29.98
C LYS A 105 -2.59 31.19 -31.27
N ASN A 106 -2.89 29.90 -31.17
CA ASN A 106 -3.01 29.00 -32.30
C ASN A 106 -4.13 27.97 -32.05
N PRO A 107 -5.28 28.08 -32.75
CA PRO A 107 -6.44 27.20 -32.58
C PRO A 107 -6.14 25.70 -32.75
N GLU A 108 -5.09 25.34 -33.49
CA GLU A 108 -4.67 23.94 -33.67
C GLU A 108 -4.29 23.25 -32.34
N PHE A 109 -3.94 24.04 -31.31
CA PHE A 109 -3.61 23.54 -29.97
C PHE A 109 -4.84 23.32 -29.07
N GLU A 110 -6.05 23.63 -29.53
CA GLU A 110 -7.27 23.44 -28.75
C GLU A 110 -7.49 21.96 -28.37
N SER A 111 -7.20 21.04 -29.30
CA SER A 111 -7.27 19.59 -29.06
C SER A 111 -6.32 19.14 -27.94
N ILE A 112 -5.12 19.74 -27.86
CA ILE A 112 -4.15 19.46 -26.81
C ILE A 112 -4.64 20.01 -25.47
N GLY A 113 -5.23 21.21 -25.47
CA GLY A 113 -5.85 21.78 -24.26
C GLY A 113 -6.98 20.92 -23.72
N ASN A 114 -7.86 20.41 -24.59
CA ASN A 114 -8.93 19.50 -24.21
C ASN A 114 -8.39 18.18 -23.68
N SER A 115 -7.36 17.61 -24.31
CA SER A 115 -6.69 16.39 -23.84
C SER A 115 -6.05 16.58 -22.45
N SER A 116 -5.40 17.72 -22.21
CA SER A 116 -4.82 18.06 -20.91
C SER A 116 -5.88 18.17 -19.81
N LYS A 117 -7.03 18.81 -20.09
CA LYS A 117 -8.15 18.91 -19.14
C LYS A 117 -8.75 17.55 -18.83
N THR A 118 -8.96 16.73 -19.85
CA THR A 118 -9.43 15.35 -19.68
C THR A 118 -8.48 14.56 -18.79
N LEU A 119 -7.16 14.65 -19.01
CA LEU A 119 -6.17 13.98 -18.17
C LEU A 119 -6.25 14.44 -16.70
N ALA A 120 -6.38 15.76 -16.45
CA ALA A 120 -6.52 16.30 -15.10
C ALA A 120 -7.77 15.77 -14.37
N ILE A 121 -8.90 15.66 -15.09
CA ILE A 121 -10.15 15.09 -14.58
C ILE A 121 -9.98 13.61 -14.26
N LEU A 122 -9.40 12.83 -15.18
CA LEU A 122 -9.17 11.39 -15.00
C LEU A 122 -8.26 11.11 -13.80
N ILE A 123 -7.20 11.90 -13.60
CA ILE A 123 -6.32 11.80 -12.43
C ILE A 123 -7.10 12.10 -11.14
N SER A 124 -7.93 13.15 -11.14
CA SER A 124 -8.74 13.52 -9.97
C SER A 124 -9.76 12.43 -9.62
N LEU A 125 -10.37 11.83 -10.63
CA LEU A 125 -11.25 10.66 -10.48
C LEU A 125 -10.48 9.46 -9.91
N LEU A 126 -9.29 9.17 -10.43
CA LEU A 126 -8.44 8.08 -9.94
C LEU A 126 -8.14 8.23 -8.44
N PHE A 127 -7.78 9.44 -8.00
CA PHE A 127 -7.54 9.72 -6.58
C PHE A 127 -8.80 9.68 -5.71
N SER A 128 -9.99 9.81 -6.30
CA SER A 128 -11.25 9.72 -5.57
C SER A 128 -11.72 8.27 -5.40
N LEU A 129 -11.23 7.35 -6.24
CA LEU A 129 -11.55 5.92 -6.18
C LEU A 129 -10.59 5.11 -5.29
N GLN A 130 -9.45 5.69 -4.90
CA GLN A 130 -8.40 5.09 -4.05
C GLN A 130 -8.33 5.75 -2.67
#